data_AF-A0A3M1FLN0-F1
#
_entry.id   AF-A0A3M1FLN0-F1
#
_cell.length_a   1.000
_cell.length_b   1.000
_cell.length_c   1.000
_cell.angle_alpha   90.00
_cell.angle_beta   90.00
_cell.angle_gamma   90.00
#
_symmetry.space_group_name_H-M   'P 1'
#
loop_
_entity.id
_entity.type
_entity.pdbx_description
1 polymer ?
#
loop_
_entity_poly.entity_id
_entity_poly.type
_entity_poly.pdbx_seq_one_letter_code
_entity_poly.pdbx_strand_id
1 'polypeptide(L)'
;VVLAAAPFIPSIGGLKALGKAASHGDEIVKGAGKIVSRGRRHSSRALARALERAGHVKPPGSAAHHIVAGGAKRAARARAVLEKFGIHIDDAANGVFLPSNVHRRIHTNAYYDAVNEALKQATTKSEALQILRAIGQRLANGEFR
;
A
#
# COMPACT_ATOMS: atom_id res chain seq x y z
N VAL A 1 19.57 13.11 -20.92
CA VAL A 1 18.28 12.46 -21.22
C VAL A 1 17.79 11.78 -19.95
N VAL A 2 16.89 12.42 -19.20
CA VAL A 2 16.26 11.76 -18.05
C VAL A 2 15.13 10.93 -18.63
N LEU A 3 15.33 9.61 -18.76
CA LEU A 3 14.20 8.71 -19.00
C LEU A 3 13.26 8.88 -17.80
N ALA A 4 12.14 9.58 -18.01
CA ALA A 4 11.01 9.47 -17.13
C ALA A 4 10.58 8.00 -17.19
N ALA A 5 10.95 7.23 -16.17
CA ALA A 5 10.47 5.87 -16.02
C ALA A 5 8.94 5.96 -16.04
N ALA A 6 8.32 5.45 -17.10
CA ALA A 6 6.87 5.43 -17.23
C ALA A 6 6.28 4.78 -15.97
N PRO A 7 5.20 5.34 -15.39
CA PRO A 7 4.61 4.75 -14.20
C PRO A 7 4.16 3.33 -14.53
N PHE A 8 4.85 2.34 -13.96
CA PHE A 8 4.47 0.94 -14.11
C PHE A 8 3.09 0.74 -13.48
N ILE A 9 2.15 0.37 -14.33
CA ILE A 9 0.82 -0.05 -13.97
C ILE A 9 0.86 -1.58 -13.81
N PRO A 10 0.68 -2.14 -12.59
CA PRO A 10 0.55 -3.58 -12.45
C PRO A 10 -0.67 -4.05 -13.26
N SER A 11 -0.43 -4.82 -14.33
CA SER A 11 -1.51 -5.43 -15.11
C SER A 11 -2.21 -6.47 -14.26
N ILE A 12 -3.45 -6.19 -13.84
CA ILE A 12 -4.29 -7.16 -13.12
C ILE A 12 -4.47 -8.45 -13.96
N GLY A 13 -4.42 -8.34 -15.29
CA GLY A 13 -4.46 -9.48 -16.21
C GLY A 13 -3.28 -10.44 -16.04
N GLY A 14 -2.09 -9.95 -15.69
CA GLY A 14 -0.91 -10.79 -15.39
C GLY A 14 -0.97 -11.44 -14.00
N LEU A 15 -1.66 -10.82 -13.03
CA LEU A 15 -1.84 -11.40 -11.69
C LEU A 15 -2.86 -12.55 -11.66
N LYS A 16 -3.83 -12.60 -12.60
CA LYS A 16 -4.73 -13.76 -12.74
C LYS A 16 -3.98 -15.08 -12.99
N ALA A 17 -2.79 -15.02 -13.62
CA ALA A 17 -1.95 -16.21 -13.85
C ALA A 17 -1.14 -16.64 -12.62
N LEU A 18 -0.95 -15.76 -11.63
CA LEU A 18 -0.22 -16.03 -10.38
C LEU A 18 -1.17 -16.39 -9.22
N GLY A 19 -2.39 -16.85 -9.53
CA GLY A 19 -3.46 -17.15 -8.58
C GLY A 19 -3.48 -18.59 -8.05
N LYS A 20 -2.32 -19.26 -7.91
CA LYS A 20 -2.26 -20.62 -7.35
C LYS A 20 -1.15 -20.76 -6.31
N ALA A 21 -1.21 -20.02 -5.22
CA ALA A 21 -0.61 -20.41 -3.95
C ALA A 21 -1.15 -19.58 -2.78
N ALA A 22 -1.27 -20.23 -1.62
CA ALA A 22 -1.74 -19.75 -0.31
C ALA A 22 -3.26 -19.71 -0.09
N SER A 23 -3.84 -20.89 0.16
CA SER A 23 -4.86 -21.02 1.20
C SER A 23 -4.17 -20.94 2.56
N HIS A 24 -4.78 -20.22 3.51
CA HIS A 24 -4.97 -20.62 4.91
C HIS A 24 -5.67 -19.48 5.67
N GLY A 25 -6.77 -19.83 6.35
CA GLY A 25 -7.34 -19.02 7.43
C GLY A 25 -8.57 -18.20 7.05
N ASP A 26 -9.72 -18.88 6.98
CA ASP A 26 -11.04 -18.28 7.19
C ASP A 26 -11.10 -17.77 8.64
N GLU A 27 -11.24 -16.47 8.86
CA GLU A 27 -11.71 -15.94 10.14
C GLU A 27 -12.82 -14.92 9.86
N ILE A 28 -14.03 -15.32 10.26
CA ILE A 28 -15.24 -14.53 10.21
C ILE A 28 -15.11 -13.36 11.18
N VAL A 29 -15.10 -12.13 10.66
CA VAL A 29 -15.48 -10.96 11.45
C VAL A 29 -16.78 -10.40 10.89
N LYS A 30 -17.87 -10.88 11.49
CA LYS A 30 -19.22 -10.36 11.35
C LYS A 30 -19.33 -9.08 12.18
N GLY A 31 -19.54 -7.95 11.52
CA GLY A 31 -20.09 -6.74 12.13
C GLY A 31 -19.08 -5.69 12.57
N ALA A 32 -18.97 -4.63 11.78
CA ALA A 32 -18.89 -3.27 12.31
C ALA A 32 -19.35 -2.31 11.21
N GLY A 33 -20.43 -1.59 11.49
CA GLY A 33 -21.04 -0.67 10.55
C GLY A 33 -20.11 0.45 10.11
N LYS A 34 -20.58 1.17 9.10
CA LYS A 34 -20.08 2.42 8.54
C LYS A 34 -19.52 3.37 9.61
N ILE A 35 -18.27 3.19 10.03
CA ILE A 35 -17.51 4.23 10.72
C ILE A 35 -16.95 5.11 9.62
N VAL A 36 -17.72 6.14 9.29
CA VAL A 36 -17.24 7.31 8.58
C VAL A 36 -15.93 7.72 9.26
N SER A 37 -14.79 7.54 8.59
CA SER A 37 -13.48 7.86 9.16
C SER A 37 -13.34 9.38 9.21
N ARG A 38 -14.00 10.01 10.19
CA ARG A 38 -13.72 11.37 10.61
C ARG A 38 -12.27 11.39 11.12
N GLY A 39 -11.36 11.77 10.24
CA GLY A 39 -10.07 12.38 10.59
C GLY A 39 -9.13 11.56 11.49
N ARG A 40 -9.07 10.22 11.38
CA ARG A 40 -7.98 9.51 12.05
C ARG A 40 -6.67 9.88 11.34
N ARG A 41 -5.82 10.65 12.01
CA ARG A 41 -4.47 10.98 11.53
C ARG A 41 -3.73 9.67 11.33
N HIS A 42 -3.21 9.45 10.12
CA HIS A 42 -2.31 8.33 9.84
C HIS A 42 -1.11 8.37 10.80
N SER A 43 -0.60 7.21 11.19
CA SER A 43 0.48 7.09 12.17
C SER A 43 1.50 6.05 11.73
N SER A 44 2.70 6.49 11.38
CA SER A 44 3.79 5.57 11.02
C SER A 44 4.16 4.61 12.16
N ARG A 45 3.91 5.00 13.43
CA ARG A 45 4.08 4.09 14.58
C ARG A 45 3.00 3.01 14.61
N ALA A 46 1.74 3.38 14.33
CA ALA A 46 0.65 2.41 14.26
C ALA A 46 0.87 1.42 13.10
N LEU A 47 1.28 1.95 11.94
CA LEU A 47 1.65 1.15 10.78
C LEU A 47 2.81 0.19 11.09
N ALA A 48 3.89 0.68 11.72
CA ALA A 48 5.02 -0.17 12.09
C ALA A 48 4.59 -1.36 12.97
N ARG A 49 3.76 -1.09 13.99
CA ARG A 49 3.21 -2.16 14.85
C ARG A 49 2.30 -3.12 14.08
N ALA A 50 1.54 -2.63 13.10
CA ALA A 50 0.72 -3.49 12.25
C ALA A 50 1.59 -4.40 11.37
N LEU A 51 2.67 -3.88 10.78
CA LEU A 51 3.64 -4.66 10.01
C LEU A 51 4.31 -5.75 10.88
N GLU A 52 4.76 -5.39 12.08
CA GLU A 52 5.36 -6.34 13.02
C GLU A 52 4.38 -7.46 13.42
N ARG A 53 3.12 -7.12 13.73
CA ARG A 53 2.07 -8.12 14.01
C ARG A 53 1.75 -9.02 12.82
N ALA A 54 1.91 -8.52 11.60
CA ALA A 54 1.75 -9.30 10.38
C ALA A 54 2.99 -10.17 10.05
N GLY A 55 4.01 -10.19 10.92
CA GLY A 55 5.21 -11.02 10.78
C GLY A 55 6.34 -10.35 9.98
N HIS A 56 6.22 -9.07 9.62
CA HIS A 56 7.32 -8.36 8.98
C HIS A 56 8.36 -7.94 10.03
N VAL A 57 9.60 -8.42 9.86
CA VAL A 57 10.73 -7.99 10.68
C VAL A 57 11.19 -6.62 10.21
N LYS A 58 11.31 -5.66 11.13
CA LYS A 58 11.83 -4.32 10.86
C LYS A 58 13.36 -4.35 10.69
N PRO A 59 13.92 -4.05 9.50
CA PRO A 59 15.37 -3.99 9.34
C PRO A 59 16.00 -2.83 10.13
N PRO A 60 17.25 -2.97 10.62
CA PRO A 60 18.00 -1.85 11.22
C PRO A 60 18.05 -0.64 10.29
N GLY A 61 17.90 0.57 10.84
CA GLY A 61 17.94 1.81 10.06
C GLY A 61 16.72 2.07 9.15
N SER A 62 15.67 1.27 9.25
CA SER A 62 14.43 1.42 8.47
C SER A 62 13.30 2.13 9.23
N ALA A 63 12.33 2.65 8.48
CA ALA A 63 11.08 3.20 8.98
C ALA A 63 9.88 2.61 8.20
N ALA A 64 8.72 2.55 8.85
CA ALA A 64 7.49 2.18 8.19
C ALA A 64 7.04 3.30 7.23
N HIS A 65 6.81 2.92 5.99
CA HIS A 65 6.36 3.78 4.91
C HIS A 65 4.94 3.39 4.50
N HIS A 66 4.05 4.38 4.43
CA HIS A 66 2.73 4.21 3.86
C HIS A 66 2.81 4.21 2.34
N ILE A 67 2.34 3.14 1.70
CA ILE A 67 2.24 3.06 0.23
C ILE A 67 1.29 4.15 -0.26
N VAL A 68 0.04 4.15 0.23
CA VAL A 68 -0.90 5.24 0.07
C VAL A 68 -0.66 6.27 1.17
N ALA A 69 -0.17 7.45 0.78
CA ALA A 69 0.12 8.52 1.73
C ALA A 69 -1.15 9.09 2.38
N GLY A 70 -1.15 9.17 3.71
CA GLY A 70 -2.29 9.68 4.48
C GLY A 70 -2.49 11.21 4.39
N GLY A 71 -1.40 11.99 4.29
CA GLY A 71 -1.43 13.46 4.30
C GLY A 71 -1.38 14.13 2.93
N ALA A 72 -1.01 13.40 1.87
CA ALA A 72 -0.84 14.00 0.54
C ALA A 72 -2.20 14.23 -0.13
N LYS A 73 -2.49 15.47 -0.56
CA LYS A 73 -3.70 15.80 -1.33
C LYS A 73 -3.81 14.95 -2.60
N ARG A 74 -2.67 14.72 -3.28
CA ARG A 74 -2.60 13.96 -4.52
C ARG A 74 -2.92 12.46 -4.33
N ALA A 75 -2.76 11.91 -3.14
CA ALA A 75 -3.11 10.52 -2.81
C ALA A 75 -4.60 10.32 -2.45
N ALA A 76 -5.46 11.33 -2.62
CA ALA A 76 -6.87 11.24 -2.25
C ALA A 76 -7.63 10.13 -3.00
N ARG A 77 -7.33 9.90 -4.29
CA ARG A 77 -7.99 8.85 -5.08
C ARG A 77 -7.64 7.46 -4.55
N ALA A 78 -6.35 7.19 -4.31
CA ALA A 78 -5.91 5.94 -3.68
C ALA A 78 -6.54 5.73 -2.29
N ARG A 79 -6.64 6.76 -1.45
CA ARG A 79 -7.32 6.67 -0.15
C ARG A 79 -8.80 6.29 -0.28
N ALA A 80 -9.51 6.83 -1.27
CA ALA A 80 -10.90 6.45 -1.53
C ALA A 80 -11.04 4.97 -1.92
N VAL A 81 -10.06 4.41 -2.64
CA VAL A 81 -10.03 2.96 -2.95
C VAL A 81 -9.82 2.13 -1.69
N LEU A 82 -8.92 2.53 -0.79
CA LEU A 82 -8.71 1.85 0.49
C LEU A 82 -10.01 1.85 1.32
N GLU A 83 -10.66 3.01 1.44
CA GLU A 83 -11.93 3.15 2.15
C GLU A 83 -13.03 2.29 1.54
N LYS A 84 -13.18 2.29 0.21
CA LYS A 84 -14.14 1.47 -0.53
C LYS A 84 -14.02 -0.01 -0.18
N PHE A 85 -12.80 -0.52 0.01
CA PHE A 85 -12.54 -1.93 0.31
C PHE A 85 -12.31 -2.22 1.80
N GLY A 86 -12.54 -1.24 2.68
CA GLY A 86 -12.34 -1.39 4.12
C GLY A 86 -10.90 -1.78 4.48
N ILE A 87 -9.92 -1.14 3.84
CA ILE A 87 -8.50 -1.21 4.17
C ILE A 87 -8.18 0.07 4.94
N HIS A 88 -7.76 -0.06 6.19
CA HIS A 88 -7.43 1.09 7.02
C HIS A 88 -6.06 1.68 6.60
N ILE A 89 -5.89 3.00 6.72
CA ILE A 89 -4.66 3.68 6.26
C ILE A 89 -3.39 3.14 6.95
N ASP A 90 -3.51 2.71 8.21
CA ASP A 90 -2.41 2.14 9.00
C ASP A 90 -2.38 0.59 8.98
N ASP A 91 -3.15 -0.06 8.11
CA ASP A 91 -3.08 -1.52 7.97
C ASP A 91 -1.73 -1.93 7.38
N ALA A 92 -1.23 -3.09 7.80
CA ALA A 92 0.01 -3.68 7.29
C ALA A 92 0.02 -3.80 5.75
N ALA A 93 -1.15 -4.05 5.14
CA ALA A 93 -1.29 -4.12 3.68
C ALA A 93 -0.93 -2.80 2.97
N ASN A 94 -1.06 -1.66 3.63
CA ASN A 94 -0.67 -0.35 3.10
C ASN A 94 0.75 0.07 3.53
N GLY A 95 1.55 -0.85 4.09
CA GLY A 95 2.85 -0.56 4.67
C GLY A 95 4.00 -1.34 4.06
N VAL A 96 5.20 -0.77 4.15
CA VAL A 96 6.47 -1.46 3.92
C VAL A 96 7.56 -0.82 4.78
N PHE A 97 8.55 -1.60 5.24
CA PHE A 97 9.74 -1.05 5.89
C PHE A 97 10.75 -0.63 4.83
N LEU A 98 11.20 0.63 4.87
CA LEU A 98 12.21 1.16 3.94
C LEU A 98 13.38 1.78 4.69
N PRO A 99 14.61 1.68 4.16
CA PRO A 99 15.76 2.40 4.68
C PRO A 99 15.47 3.91 4.79
N SER A 100 15.88 4.52 5.90
CA SER A 100 15.51 5.91 6.22
C SER A 100 16.00 6.93 5.18
N ASN A 101 17.11 6.65 4.50
CA ASN A 101 17.66 7.46 3.40
C ASN A 101 16.79 7.40 2.12
N VAL A 102 16.08 6.30 1.88
CA VAL A 102 15.16 6.12 0.75
C VAL A 102 13.80 6.74 1.09
N HIS A 103 13.34 6.53 2.33
CA HIS A 103 12.01 6.94 2.82
C HIS A 103 11.62 8.39 2.47
N ARG A 104 12.56 9.34 2.54
CA ARG A 104 12.28 10.77 2.28
C ARG A 104 12.15 11.11 0.80
N ARG A 105 12.73 10.31 -0.10
CA ARG A 105 12.89 10.65 -1.53
C ARG A 105 11.68 10.23 -2.37
N ILE A 106 10.87 9.31 -1.86
CA ILE A 106 9.80 8.64 -2.62
C ILE A 106 8.50 9.46 -2.67
N HIS A 107 8.35 10.47 -1.81
CA HIS A 107 7.16 11.32 -1.71
C HIS A 107 7.05 12.34 -2.85
N THR A 108 7.06 11.85 -4.10
CA THR A 108 6.96 12.66 -5.31
C THR A 108 5.53 12.65 -5.87
N ASN A 109 5.19 13.65 -6.69
CA ASN A 109 3.91 13.66 -7.39
C ASN A 109 3.75 12.46 -8.32
N ALA A 110 4.84 12.06 -9.01
CA ALA A 110 4.86 10.90 -9.88
C ALA A 110 4.56 9.60 -9.10
N TYR A 111 5.10 9.46 -7.89
CA TYR A 111 4.78 8.33 -7.02
C TYR A 111 3.30 8.29 -6.65
N TYR A 112 2.73 9.42 -6.20
CA TYR A 112 1.30 9.46 -5.87
C TYR A 112 0.41 9.14 -7.06
N ASP A 113 0.76 9.62 -8.25
CA ASP A 113 0.02 9.31 -9.48
C ASP A 113 0.13 7.83 -9.84
N ALA A 114 1.33 7.23 -9.77
CA ALA A 114 1.49 5.81 -10.02
C ALA A 114 0.66 4.94 -9.06
N VAL A 115 0.63 5.28 -7.76
CA VAL A 115 -0.20 4.58 -6.76
C VAL A 115 -1.69 4.75 -7.06
N ASN A 116 -2.14 5.95 -7.42
CA ASN A 116 -3.53 6.20 -7.82
C ASN A 116 -3.92 5.39 -9.07
N GLU A 117 -3.06 5.38 -10.08
CA GLU A 117 -3.27 4.71 -11.36
C GLU A 117 -3.28 3.18 -11.22
N ALA A 118 -2.49 2.63 -10.31
CA ALA A 118 -2.52 1.22 -9.98
C ALA A 118 -3.81 0.86 -9.21
N LEU A 119 -4.13 1.57 -8.12
CA LEU A 119 -5.26 1.23 -7.25
C LEU A 119 -6.62 1.46 -7.90
N LYS A 120 -6.76 2.40 -8.84
CA LYS A 120 -8.04 2.61 -9.56
C LYS A 120 -8.50 1.40 -10.37
N GLN A 121 -7.60 0.46 -10.67
CA GLN A 121 -7.92 -0.75 -11.43
C GLN A 121 -8.55 -1.83 -10.54
N ALA A 122 -8.38 -1.76 -9.22
CA ALA A 122 -8.94 -2.74 -8.31
C ALA A 122 -10.48 -2.66 -8.31
N THR A 123 -11.11 -3.78 -8.67
CA THR A 123 -12.56 -3.96 -8.60
C THR A 123 -12.98 -4.71 -7.33
N THR A 124 -12.06 -5.47 -6.73
CA THR A 124 -12.25 -6.22 -5.50
C THR A 124 -11.22 -5.85 -4.42
N LYS A 125 -11.52 -6.18 -3.16
CA LYS A 125 -10.56 -6.03 -2.03
C LYS A 125 -9.29 -6.85 -2.27
N SER A 126 -9.42 -8.06 -2.80
CA SER A 126 -8.27 -8.95 -3.09
C SER A 126 -7.32 -8.29 -4.11
N GLU A 127 -7.84 -7.71 -5.18
CA GLU A 127 -7.03 -7.00 -6.18
C GLU A 127 -6.33 -5.77 -5.58
N ALA A 128 -7.02 -5.00 -4.75
CA ALA A 128 -6.40 -3.86 -4.05
C ALA A 128 -5.24 -4.31 -3.15
N LEU A 129 -5.42 -5.40 -2.39
CA LEU A 129 -4.36 -5.98 -1.55
C LEU A 129 -3.17 -6.49 -2.38
N GLN A 130 -3.44 -7.11 -3.54
CA GLN A 130 -2.40 -7.58 -4.46
C GLN A 130 -1.61 -6.41 -5.06
N ILE A 131 -2.28 -5.34 -5.47
CA ILE A 131 -1.65 -4.12 -5.99
C ILE A 131 -0.75 -3.49 -4.92
N LEU A 132 -1.26 -3.33 -3.69
CA LEU A 132 -0.46 -2.80 -2.58
C LEU A 132 0.77 -3.66 -2.30
N ARG A 133 0.61 -4.99 -2.25
CA ARG A 133 1.72 -5.93 -2.07
C ARG A 133 2.78 -5.77 -3.17
N ALA A 134 2.37 -5.68 -4.44
CA ALA A 134 3.27 -5.51 -5.57
C ALA A 134 4.05 -4.19 -5.48
N ILE A 135 3.39 -3.08 -5.14
CA ILE A 135 4.06 -1.79 -4.94
C ILE A 135 5.04 -1.86 -3.75
N GLY A 136 4.63 -2.47 -2.64
CA GLY A 136 5.48 -2.66 -1.46
C GLY A 136 6.76 -3.44 -1.76
N GLN A 137 6.67 -4.52 -2.54
CA GLN A 137 7.84 -5.31 -2.97
C GLN A 137 8.80 -4.48 -3.82
N ARG A 138 8.29 -3.68 -4.77
CA ARG A 138 9.13 -2.81 -5.61
C ARG A 138 9.81 -1.70 -4.83
N LEU A 139 9.13 -1.14 -3.83
CA LEU A 139 9.72 -0.18 -2.90
C LEU A 139 10.86 -0.83 -2.10
N ALA A 140 10.64 -2.03 -1.57
CA ALA A 140 11.66 -2.78 -0.84
C ALA A 140 12.88 -3.13 -1.74
N ASN A 141 12.64 -3.38 -3.03
CA ASN A 141 13.69 -3.65 -4.03
C ASN A 141 14.37 -2.38 -4.57
N GLY A 142 13.93 -1.17 -4.18
CA GLY A 142 14.53 0.09 -4.61
C GLY A 142 14.22 0.49 -6.07
N GLU A 143 13.12 -0.01 -6.63
CA GLU A 143 12.70 0.24 -8.02
C GLU A 143 11.91 1.56 -8.18
N PHE A 144 11.55 2.21 -7.08
CA PHE A 144 11.00 3.57 -7.07
C PHE A 144 12.10 4.55 -6.68
N ARG A 145 12.43 5.50 -7.56
CA ARG A 145 13.53 6.47 -7.41
C ARG A 145 13.08 7.90 -7.62
#